data_AF-A0A7K3TFE6-F1
#
_entry.id   AF-A0A7K3TFE6-F1
#
_cell.length_a   1.000
_cell.length_b   1.000
_cell.length_c   1.000
_cell.angle_alpha   90.00
_cell.angle_beta   90.00
_cell.angle_gamma   90.00
#
_symmetry.space_group_name_H-M   'P 1'
#
loop_
_entity.id
_entity.type
_entity.pdbx_description
1 polymer ?
#
loop_
_entity_poly.entity_id
_entity_poly.type
_entity_poly.pdbx_seq_one_letter_code
_entity_poly.pdbx_strand_id
1 'polypeptide(L)'
;MKIDIVSVFPEYFDVLGLSLFGKAQAKGLVEVHAHNLRDWTHDVHHSVDDTPVGGGAGMVMKPVVWSECLDDLLGLEPATVGSAAADAEDTAEVVNRGATENDAHAATATEVSNKVETGEAAAIGTAATDAGACANGDATTSPAAQTEDGVDGDEPGNATAADVPAEPAEPPADRPVLIFPNPSAPLFTQRDATELSRAKHLLFGCGRYEGYDARIPEYYRAQGVDVREYSIGDYVLNGGEVAVSVMLEAITRLLPGFMGNPESIVEESYTGEGALLEHRQYTKPAEWRGIRVPDVLLSGDHGKVDRFRRDEALERTDAIRPDLIAALDCAKLSKQDRKTLMALGWEVSGAHPRKLDR
;
A
#
# COMPACT_ATOMS: atom_id res chain seq x y z
N MET A 1 1.12 4.23 19.36
CA MET A 1 2.18 3.74 18.45
C MET A 1 3.24 4.81 18.32
N LYS A 2 4.52 4.48 18.50
CA LYS A 2 5.66 5.37 18.20
C LYS A 2 6.05 5.20 16.75
N ILE A 3 6.38 6.29 16.07
CA ILE A 3 6.85 6.28 14.68
C ILE A 3 8.04 7.22 14.59
N ASP A 4 9.18 6.69 14.17
CA ASP A 4 10.37 7.47 13.86
C ASP A 4 10.59 7.42 12.35
N ILE A 5 10.95 8.56 11.75
CA ILE A 5 11.17 8.69 10.32
C ILE A 5 12.50 9.39 10.10
N VAL A 6 13.43 8.71 9.43
CA VAL A 6 14.75 9.26 9.09
C VAL A 6 14.72 9.75 7.65
N SER A 7 14.99 11.04 7.46
CA SER A 7 14.98 11.70 6.14
C SER A 7 16.03 12.80 6.08
N VAL A 8 16.39 13.27 4.90
CA VAL A 8 17.14 14.54 4.72
C VAL A 8 16.23 15.76 4.52
N PHE A 9 14.92 15.54 4.51
CA PHE A 9 13.85 16.54 4.44
C PHE A 9 12.75 16.20 5.49
N PRO A 10 13.03 16.27 6.80
CA PRO A 10 12.04 15.96 7.84
C PRO A 10 10.78 16.85 7.75
N GLU A 11 10.91 18.09 7.28
CA GLU A 11 9.82 19.04 7.04
C GLU A 11 8.77 18.56 6.03
N TYR A 12 9.09 17.55 5.22
CA TYR A 12 8.12 16.88 4.34
C TYR A 12 6.93 16.29 5.14
N PHE A 13 7.18 15.92 6.41
CA PHE A 13 6.20 15.28 7.29
C PHE A 13 5.36 16.25 8.12
N ASP A 14 5.56 17.57 8.01
CA ASP A 14 4.71 18.59 8.64
C ASP A 14 3.22 18.42 8.25
N VAL A 15 2.96 17.85 7.06
CA VAL A 15 1.61 17.51 6.58
C VAL A 15 0.87 16.50 7.47
N LEU A 16 1.58 15.69 8.26
CA LEU A 16 0.99 14.75 9.23
C LEU A 16 0.29 15.47 10.41
N GLY A 17 0.54 16.78 10.58
CA GLY A 17 -0.22 17.63 11.51
C GLY A 17 -1.68 17.90 11.06
N LEU A 18 -2.07 17.49 9.85
CA LEU A 18 -3.38 17.80 9.27
C LEU A 18 -4.43 16.70 9.49
N SER A 19 -5.69 17.04 9.20
CA SER A 19 -6.81 16.09 9.03
C SER A 19 -7.05 15.14 10.23
N LEU A 20 -7.22 13.84 9.98
CA LEU A 20 -7.40 12.80 11.00
C LEU A 20 -6.09 12.44 11.69
N PHE A 21 -4.96 12.42 10.97
CA PHE A 21 -3.66 12.08 11.52
C PHE A 21 -3.25 13.06 12.63
N GLY A 22 -3.34 14.37 12.39
CA GLY A 22 -3.09 15.39 13.42
C GLY A 22 -4.01 15.28 14.64
N LYS A 23 -5.27 14.85 14.44
CA LYS A 23 -6.20 14.55 15.55
C LYS A 23 -5.81 13.29 16.32
N ALA A 24 -5.23 12.28 15.66
CA ALA A 24 -4.73 11.08 16.31
C ALA A 24 -3.48 11.38 17.15
N GLN A 25 -2.59 12.24 16.66
CA GLN A 25 -1.46 12.79 17.42
C GLN A 25 -1.92 13.58 18.64
N ALA A 26 -2.85 14.53 18.48
CA ALA A 26 -3.40 15.32 19.59
C ALA A 26 -4.15 14.49 20.66
N LYS A 27 -4.55 13.26 20.33
CA LYS A 27 -5.15 12.29 21.26
C LYS A 27 -4.14 11.31 21.88
N GLY A 28 -2.87 11.35 21.46
CA GLY A 28 -1.84 10.39 21.89
C GLY A 28 -2.01 8.97 21.35
N LEU A 29 -2.75 8.78 20.24
CA LEU A 29 -2.90 7.46 19.60
C LEU A 29 -1.63 7.05 18.84
N VAL A 30 -1.01 8.04 18.19
CA VAL A 30 0.24 7.94 17.43
C VAL A 30 1.14 9.10 17.80
N GLU A 31 2.44 8.83 17.91
CA GLU A 31 3.49 9.81 18.18
C GLU A 31 4.49 9.69 17.02
N VAL A 32 4.78 10.79 16.33
CA VAL A 32 5.67 10.81 15.15
C VAL A 32 6.84 11.75 15.38
N HIS A 33 8.05 11.26 15.12
CA HIS A 33 9.29 12.02 15.12
C HIS A 33 9.96 11.92 13.75
N ALA A 34 10.18 13.07 13.10
CA ALA A 34 10.95 13.14 11.85
C ALA A 34 12.35 13.66 12.17
N HIS A 35 13.36 12.81 11.95
CA HIS A 35 14.77 13.06 12.24
C HIS A 35 15.52 13.43 10.97
N ASN A 36 16.41 14.43 11.05
CA ASN A 36 17.28 14.77 9.94
C ASN A 36 18.51 13.85 9.95
N LEU A 37 18.70 13.02 8.93
CA LEU A 37 19.88 12.15 8.82
C LEU A 37 21.21 12.95 8.85
N ARG A 38 21.17 14.24 8.47
CA ARG A 38 22.32 15.17 8.53
C ARG A 38 22.78 15.50 9.95
N ASP A 39 22.02 15.11 10.97
CA ASP A 39 22.42 15.32 12.37
C ASP A 39 23.46 14.27 12.85
N TRP A 40 23.63 13.17 12.09
CA TRP A 40 24.66 12.12 12.31
C TRP A 40 25.87 12.21 11.36
N THR A 41 26.07 13.37 10.71
CA THR A 41 27.26 13.60 9.86
C THR A 41 28.32 14.41 10.61
N HIS A 42 29.58 14.01 10.48
CA HIS A 42 30.72 14.66 11.18
C HIS A 42 31.56 15.58 10.28
N ASP A 43 31.22 15.70 8.99
CA ASP A 43 31.89 16.59 8.04
C ASP A 43 31.23 17.98 7.93
N VAL A 44 32.01 18.97 7.51
CA VAL A 44 31.57 20.38 7.42
C VAL A 44 30.43 20.61 6.42
N HIS A 45 30.21 19.70 5.48
CA HIS A 45 29.18 19.81 4.43
C HIS A 45 27.92 18.98 4.73
N HIS A 46 27.87 18.26 5.86
CA HIS A 46 26.80 17.35 6.24
C HIS A 46 26.44 16.33 5.14
N SER A 47 27.47 15.63 4.66
CA SER A 47 27.44 14.80 3.46
C SER A 47 26.93 13.37 3.75
N VAL A 48 25.64 13.14 3.52
CA VAL A 48 24.98 11.84 3.74
C VAL A 48 25.24 10.80 2.64
N ASP A 49 25.85 11.19 1.53
CA ASP A 49 25.97 10.41 0.30
C ASP A 49 27.37 10.48 -0.33
N ASP A 50 27.69 9.48 -1.13
CA ASP A 50 28.95 9.34 -1.86
C ASP A 50 28.75 8.69 -3.24
N THR A 51 29.81 8.66 -4.05
CA THR A 51 29.78 8.03 -5.38
C THR A 51 29.63 6.50 -5.31
N PRO A 52 28.91 5.87 -6.25
CA PRO A 52 28.72 4.42 -6.26
C PRO A 52 30.02 3.65 -6.56
N VAL A 53 30.32 2.64 -5.73
CA VAL A 53 31.44 1.71 -5.98
C VAL A 53 31.20 0.92 -7.27
N GLY A 54 32.21 0.88 -8.14
CA GLY A 54 32.09 0.35 -9.50
C GLY A 54 31.78 1.41 -10.56
N GLY A 55 31.53 2.65 -10.15
CA GLY A 55 31.19 3.76 -11.02
C GLY A 55 29.71 3.75 -11.44
N GLY A 56 29.31 4.82 -12.11
CA GLY A 56 27.91 5.08 -12.47
C GLY A 56 27.61 6.57 -12.41
N ALA A 57 26.37 6.94 -12.75
CA ALA A 57 25.83 8.24 -12.42
C ALA A 57 25.13 8.19 -11.05
N GLY A 58 24.84 9.36 -10.47
CA GLY A 58 24.15 9.45 -9.19
C GLY A 58 25.05 9.26 -7.98
N MET A 59 24.42 9.16 -6.81
CA MET A 59 25.04 9.05 -5.49
C MET A 59 24.32 7.96 -4.68
N VAL A 60 25.00 7.36 -3.70
CA VAL A 60 24.44 6.35 -2.78
C VAL A 60 24.62 6.85 -1.35
N MET A 61 23.59 6.71 -0.53
CA MET A 61 23.64 7.18 0.86
C MET A 61 24.57 6.31 1.71
N LYS A 62 25.46 6.96 2.46
CA LYS A 62 26.59 6.35 3.18
C LYS A 62 26.12 5.41 4.30
N PRO A 63 26.67 4.18 4.41
CA PRO A 63 26.29 3.25 5.45
C PRO A 63 26.66 3.74 6.85
N VAL A 64 27.76 4.49 7.01
CA VAL A 64 28.20 5.00 8.33
C VAL A 64 27.22 5.98 8.96
N VAL A 65 26.70 6.94 8.17
CA VAL A 65 25.72 7.93 8.66
C VAL A 65 24.39 7.25 8.99
N TRP A 66 23.96 6.32 8.13
CA TRP A 66 22.79 5.49 8.39
C TRP A 66 22.96 4.61 9.64
N SER A 67 24.13 3.99 9.85
CA SER A 67 24.34 3.10 10.99
C SER A 67 24.37 3.85 12.32
N GLU A 68 25.03 5.02 12.39
CA GLU A 68 25.03 5.82 13.62
C GLU A 68 23.62 6.32 13.99
N CYS A 69 22.82 6.70 13.00
CA CYS A 69 21.42 7.11 13.19
C CYS A 69 20.53 5.93 13.62
N LEU A 70 20.64 4.79 12.93
CA LEU A 70 19.79 3.62 13.21
C LEU A 70 20.20 2.91 14.51
N ASP A 71 21.48 2.86 14.86
CA ASP A 71 21.94 2.28 16.14
C ASP A 71 21.37 3.08 17.32
N ASP A 72 21.42 4.41 17.28
CA ASP A 72 20.85 5.29 18.32
C ASP A 72 19.32 5.12 18.43
N LEU A 73 18.59 5.21 17.31
CA LEU A 73 17.12 5.07 17.31
C LEU A 73 16.61 3.66 17.66
N LEU A 74 17.43 2.62 17.43
CA LEU A 74 17.13 1.23 17.81
C LEU A 74 17.65 0.86 19.21
N GLY A 75 18.46 1.71 19.85
CA GLY A 75 19.09 1.43 21.14
C GLY A 75 20.11 0.31 21.09
N LEU A 76 20.88 0.23 20.00
CA LEU A 76 21.97 -0.72 19.80
C LEU A 76 23.31 -0.11 20.22
N GLU A 77 24.21 -0.94 20.73
CA GLU A 77 25.60 -0.51 20.98
C GLU A 77 26.27 -0.18 19.64
N PRO A 78 26.96 0.98 19.50
CA PRO A 78 27.51 1.42 18.23
C PRO A 78 28.39 0.36 17.58
N ALA A 79 28.07 0.00 16.33
CA ALA A 79 28.89 -0.93 15.57
C ALA A 79 30.35 -0.42 15.49
N THR A 80 31.32 -1.22 15.91
CA THR A 80 32.74 -0.83 15.82
C THR A 80 33.18 -0.81 14.35
N VAL A 81 33.01 0.34 13.69
CA VAL A 81 33.52 0.58 12.33
C VAL A 81 35.04 0.52 12.39
N GLY A 82 35.62 -0.59 11.90
CA GLY A 82 37.07 -0.75 11.84
C GLY A 82 37.66 0.31 10.91
N SER A 83 38.50 1.21 11.44
CA SER A 83 39.17 2.27 10.69
C SER A 83 40.27 1.71 9.79
N ALA A 84 39.88 1.00 8.74
CA ALA A 84 40.76 0.25 7.84
C ALA A 84 40.57 0.62 6.36
N ALA A 85 40.23 1.89 6.09
CA ALA A 85 40.62 2.62 4.88
C ALA A 85 40.36 4.12 5.07
N ALA A 86 41.41 4.88 5.40
CA ALA A 86 41.52 6.22 4.85
C ALA A 86 41.98 6.09 3.39
N ASP A 87 41.58 7.04 2.56
CA ASP A 87 42.23 7.37 1.29
C ASP A 87 42.35 6.22 0.26
N ALA A 88 41.21 5.89 -0.36
CA ALA A 88 41.23 5.49 -1.77
C ALA A 88 41.32 6.76 -2.65
N GLU A 89 42.44 7.49 -2.53
CA GLU A 89 42.75 8.61 -3.43
C GLU A 89 42.85 8.12 -4.88
N ASP A 90 42.18 8.86 -5.77
CA ASP A 90 42.42 9.01 -7.20
C ASP A 90 43.32 7.98 -7.91
N THR A 91 42.68 6.98 -8.52
CA THR A 91 43.23 6.31 -9.70
C THR A 91 42.20 6.28 -10.83
N ALA A 92 41.77 7.46 -11.28
CA ALA A 92 40.90 7.59 -12.46
C ALA A 92 41.45 8.57 -13.52
N GLU A 93 42.76 8.86 -13.51
CA GLU A 93 43.43 9.54 -14.63
C GLU A 93 44.26 8.59 -15.51
N VAL A 94 44.42 8.98 -16.80
CA VAL A 94 45.09 8.22 -17.88
C VAL A 94 44.31 7.00 -18.41
N VAL A 95 43.24 7.23 -19.21
CA VAL A 95 43.25 7.08 -20.69
C VAL A 95 42.08 7.86 -21.31
N ASN A 96 42.29 9.13 -21.71
CA ASN A 96 41.77 9.61 -23.01
C ASN A 96 42.49 10.87 -23.49
N ARG A 97 43.44 10.74 -24.43
CA ARG A 97 43.99 11.88 -25.18
C ARG A 97 43.31 11.95 -26.54
N GLY A 98 42.36 12.88 -26.69
CA GLY A 98 42.01 13.41 -28.01
C GLY A 98 40.53 13.68 -28.28
N ALA A 99 40.01 14.82 -27.81
CA ALA A 99 39.07 15.66 -28.57
C ALA A 99 38.94 17.05 -27.90
N THR A 100 39.43 18.07 -28.61
CA THR A 100 39.05 19.51 -28.63
C THR A 100 38.07 20.07 -27.58
N GLU A 101 38.52 21.17 -26.94
CA GLU A 101 37.80 22.44 -26.70
C GLU A 101 36.29 22.44 -27.05
N ASN A 102 35.36 22.77 -26.14
CA ASN A 102 35.21 24.14 -25.62
C ASN A 102 34.19 24.25 -24.45
N ASP A 103 34.16 25.45 -23.85
CA ASP A 103 33.07 26.09 -23.08
C ASP A 103 32.70 25.58 -21.67
N ALA A 104 32.89 26.49 -20.72
CA ALA A 104 32.38 26.41 -19.36
C ALA A 104 30.95 26.97 -19.28
N HIS A 105 30.12 26.42 -18.40
CA HIS A 105 29.26 27.23 -17.54
C HIS A 105 28.74 26.46 -16.32
N ALA A 106 28.84 27.08 -15.15
CA ALA A 106 28.09 26.66 -13.97
C ALA A 106 26.60 26.95 -14.16
N ALA A 107 25.73 26.04 -13.74
CA ALA A 107 24.28 26.20 -13.76
C ALA A 107 23.71 26.17 -12.33
N THR A 108 23.55 27.36 -11.75
CA THR A 108 22.71 27.58 -10.56
C THR A 108 21.24 27.35 -10.92
N ALA A 109 20.51 26.58 -10.13
CA ALA A 109 19.07 26.43 -10.30
C ALA A 109 18.34 27.72 -9.88
N THR A 110 17.56 28.29 -10.80
CA THR A 110 16.68 29.43 -10.53
C THR A 110 15.26 29.06 -10.95
N GLU A 111 14.29 29.35 -10.08
CA GLU A 111 12.87 29.10 -10.29
C GLU A 111 12.31 29.85 -11.51
N VAL A 112 11.33 29.25 -12.20
CA VAL A 112 10.49 29.96 -13.18
C VAL A 112 9.02 29.68 -12.87
N SER A 113 8.28 30.76 -12.59
CA SER A 113 6.84 30.74 -12.28
C SER A 113 5.95 30.69 -13.52
N ASN A 114 4.72 30.20 -13.31
CA ASN A 114 3.64 30.01 -14.26
C ASN A 114 3.39 31.14 -15.28
N LYS A 115 2.95 30.73 -16.49
CA LYS A 115 1.82 31.36 -17.18
C LYS A 115 0.94 30.31 -17.84
N VAL A 116 -0.36 30.35 -17.54
CA VAL A 116 -1.43 29.62 -18.24
C VAL A 116 -2.16 30.63 -19.11
N GLU A 117 -2.31 30.35 -20.40
CA GLU A 117 -3.21 31.09 -21.28
C GLU A 117 -4.34 30.17 -21.77
N THR A 118 -5.56 30.71 -21.75
CA THR A 118 -6.80 30.02 -22.12
C THR A 118 -7.08 30.18 -23.61
N GLY A 119 -7.36 29.08 -24.31
CA GLY A 119 -7.84 29.08 -25.71
C GLY A 119 -9.22 28.42 -25.81
N GLU A 120 -10.15 29.08 -26.51
CA GLU A 120 -11.57 28.71 -26.58
C GLU A 120 -11.90 27.70 -27.70
N ALA A 121 -13.15 27.25 -27.75
CA ALA A 121 -13.61 26.07 -28.47
C ALA A 121 -13.78 26.23 -29.99
N ALA A 122 -13.78 25.09 -30.70
CA ALA A 122 -14.42 24.93 -32.00
C ALA A 122 -15.22 23.61 -32.04
N ALA A 123 -16.51 23.71 -32.36
CA ALA A 123 -17.40 22.56 -32.47
C ALA A 123 -17.48 22.06 -33.93
N ILE A 124 -17.54 20.74 -34.12
CA ILE A 124 -18.02 20.11 -35.35
C ILE A 124 -18.88 18.92 -34.94
N GLY A 125 -20.15 18.90 -35.36
CA GLY A 125 -21.01 17.72 -35.22
C GLY A 125 -21.32 17.10 -36.58
N THR A 126 -22.00 15.96 -36.58
CA THR A 126 -23.30 15.73 -37.26
C THR A 126 -23.55 14.23 -37.49
N ALA A 127 -24.70 13.74 -36.99
CA ALA A 127 -25.45 12.54 -37.44
C ALA A 127 -24.75 11.16 -37.45
N ALA A 128 -25.46 10.04 -37.53
CA ALA A 128 -26.78 9.62 -37.00
C ALA A 128 -26.95 8.13 -37.37
N THR A 129 -27.62 7.34 -36.54
CA THR A 129 -28.65 6.37 -36.98
C THR A 129 -29.50 5.90 -35.81
N ASP A 130 -30.76 5.62 -36.13
CA ASP A 130 -31.82 5.13 -35.26
C ASP A 130 -32.12 3.65 -35.61
N ALA A 131 -32.54 2.84 -34.63
CA ALA A 131 -33.48 1.72 -34.80
C ALA A 131 -33.59 0.81 -33.54
N GLY A 132 -34.83 0.45 -33.19
CA GLY A 132 -35.14 -0.95 -32.82
C GLY A 132 -35.50 -1.26 -31.37
N ALA A 133 -36.75 -1.04 -30.99
CA ALA A 133 -37.35 -1.57 -29.75
C ALA A 133 -38.06 -2.93 -29.98
N CYS A 134 -38.26 -3.70 -28.89
CA CYS A 134 -39.31 -4.70 -28.56
C CYS A 134 -38.70 -5.76 -27.60
N ALA A 135 -39.20 -6.20 -26.44
CA ALA A 135 -40.46 -6.15 -25.66
C ALA A 135 -41.06 -7.57 -25.44
N ASN A 136 -41.50 -7.86 -24.19
CA ASN A 136 -42.19 -9.08 -23.68
C ASN A 136 -41.30 -10.35 -23.62
N GLY A 137 -41.50 -11.39 -22.79
CA GLY A 137 -42.44 -11.80 -21.71
C GLY A 137 -42.24 -13.32 -21.46
N ASP A 138 -42.65 -14.00 -20.38
CA ASP A 138 -43.33 -13.63 -19.11
C ASP A 138 -43.05 -14.74 -18.02
N ALA A 139 -43.78 -14.77 -16.90
CA ALA A 139 -43.55 -15.60 -15.70
C ALA A 139 -43.84 -17.12 -15.80
N THR A 140 -43.32 -17.91 -14.83
CA THR A 140 -43.99 -19.00 -14.04
C THR A 140 -42.99 -19.71 -13.09
N THR A 141 -43.07 -19.52 -11.76
CA THR A 141 -43.70 -20.38 -10.71
C THR A 141 -43.06 -21.73 -10.34
N SER A 142 -42.66 -21.80 -9.06
CA SER A 142 -42.44 -22.91 -8.09
C SER A 142 -43.31 -24.20 -8.21
N PRO A 143 -43.01 -25.35 -7.52
CA PRO A 143 -42.55 -25.40 -6.12
C PRO A 143 -41.55 -26.50 -5.68
N ALA A 144 -41.32 -26.54 -4.36
CA ALA A 144 -40.31 -27.31 -3.62
C ALA A 144 -40.72 -28.75 -3.27
N ALA A 145 -39.77 -29.51 -2.71
CA ALA A 145 -40.01 -30.71 -1.91
C ALA A 145 -39.20 -30.64 -0.61
N GLN A 146 -39.79 -31.13 0.48
CA GLN A 146 -39.22 -31.26 1.82
C GLN A 146 -38.96 -32.74 2.13
N THR A 147 -38.02 -33.00 3.04
CA THR A 147 -37.87 -34.16 3.94
C THR A 147 -36.77 -33.75 4.94
N GLU A 148 -36.93 -33.74 6.28
CA GLU A 148 -37.25 -34.85 7.21
C GLU A 148 -36.27 -36.03 7.03
N ASP A 149 -35.67 -36.64 8.05
CA ASP A 149 -35.53 -36.38 9.49
C ASP A 149 -34.32 -37.23 9.96
N GLY A 150 -33.72 -36.98 11.14
CA GLY A 150 -32.68 -37.91 11.62
C GLY A 150 -31.78 -37.41 12.75
N VAL A 151 -32.19 -37.67 13.99
CA VAL A 151 -31.33 -37.62 15.18
C VAL A 151 -30.60 -38.94 15.32
N ASP A 152 -29.31 -38.91 15.64
CA ASP A 152 -28.72 -39.80 16.65
C ASP A 152 -27.39 -39.21 17.13
N GLY A 153 -27.14 -39.30 18.44
CA GLY A 153 -25.90 -38.86 19.07
C GLY A 153 -25.19 -40.05 19.72
N ASP A 154 -23.88 -40.11 19.57
CA ASP A 154 -23.04 -41.02 20.35
C ASP A 154 -21.63 -40.42 20.54
N GLU A 155 -21.31 -40.12 21.79
CA GLU A 155 -19.95 -39.97 22.34
C GLU A 155 -19.90 -40.92 23.54
N PRO A 156 -18.77 -41.61 23.83
CA PRO A 156 -17.46 -40.96 23.91
C PRO A 156 -16.24 -41.80 23.47
N GLY A 157 -15.09 -41.14 23.27
CA GLY A 157 -13.83 -41.81 22.96
C GLY A 157 -12.58 -40.99 23.26
N ASN A 158 -12.11 -40.99 24.51
CA ASN A 158 -10.88 -40.32 24.94
C ASN A 158 -9.64 -40.91 24.22
N ALA A 159 -8.99 -40.11 23.37
CA ALA A 159 -7.73 -40.45 22.72
C ALA A 159 -6.66 -39.36 22.97
N THR A 160 -5.67 -39.74 23.79
CA THR A 160 -4.34 -39.14 24.02
C THR A 160 -3.92 -37.96 23.13
N ALA A 161 -3.61 -36.82 23.76
CA ALA A 161 -2.86 -35.73 23.14
C ALA A 161 -1.48 -36.22 22.69
N ALA A 162 -1.16 -36.01 21.42
CA ALA A 162 0.16 -36.22 20.81
C ALA A 162 0.60 -34.92 20.10
N ASP A 163 1.91 -34.69 20.07
CA ASP A 163 2.57 -33.44 19.69
C ASP A 163 1.87 -32.58 18.61
N VAL A 164 1.45 -31.38 19.02
CA VAL A 164 1.27 -30.26 18.09
C VAL A 164 2.66 -29.64 17.88
N PRO A 165 3.14 -29.47 16.62
CA PRO A 165 4.39 -28.77 16.37
C PRO A 165 4.30 -27.35 16.94
N ALA A 166 5.30 -26.93 17.70
CA ALA A 166 5.35 -25.57 18.22
C ALA A 166 5.33 -24.58 17.05
N GLU A 167 4.37 -23.65 17.06
CA GLU A 167 4.38 -22.51 16.13
C GLU A 167 5.68 -21.72 16.28
N PRO A 168 6.22 -21.15 15.18
CA PRO A 168 7.43 -20.33 15.26
C PRO A 168 7.22 -19.20 16.27
N ALA A 169 8.16 -19.06 17.21
CA ALA A 169 8.03 -18.11 18.30
C ALA A 169 7.75 -16.70 17.77
N GLU A 170 6.66 -16.07 18.23
CA GLU A 170 6.35 -14.69 17.88
C GLU A 170 7.55 -13.79 18.24
N PRO A 171 7.98 -12.90 17.33
CA PRO A 171 9.05 -11.97 17.64
C PRO A 171 8.63 -11.09 18.84
N PRO A 172 9.56 -10.73 19.74
CA PRO A 172 9.23 -10.01 20.96
C PRO A 172 8.54 -8.68 20.64
N ALA A 173 7.26 -8.56 21.03
CA ALA A 173 6.29 -7.54 20.63
C ALA A 173 6.60 -6.08 21.06
N ASP A 174 7.84 -5.80 21.47
CA ASP A 174 8.38 -4.49 21.85
C ASP A 174 9.55 -4.03 20.96
N ARG A 175 10.09 -4.88 20.07
CA ARG A 175 11.16 -4.44 19.15
C ARG A 175 10.59 -3.61 17.98
N PRO A 176 11.33 -2.58 17.49
CA PRO A 176 10.87 -1.77 16.37
C PRO A 176 10.89 -2.56 15.06
N VAL A 177 9.94 -2.26 14.17
CA VAL A 177 10.01 -2.71 12.77
C VAL A 177 10.69 -1.62 11.95
N LEU A 178 11.84 -1.94 11.34
CA LEU A 178 12.59 -1.05 10.47
C LEU A 178 12.10 -1.22 9.03
N ILE A 179 11.67 -0.13 8.38
CA ILE A 179 11.03 -0.17 7.07
C ILE A 179 11.74 0.78 6.10
N PHE A 180 12.20 0.26 4.97
CA PHE A 180 12.74 1.07 3.88
C PHE A 180 11.82 1.03 2.65
N PRO A 181 11.37 2.17 2.11
CA PRO A 181 10.80 2.22 0.77
C PRO A 181 11.85 1.85 -0.28
N ASN A 182 11.55 0.86 -1.12
CA ASN A 182 12.44 0.38 -2.18
C ASN A 182 11.58 -0.08 -3.37
N PRO A 183 11.69 0.53 -4.57
CA PRO A 183 10.87 0.14 -5.72
C PRO A 183 11.15 -1.27 -6.24
N SER A 184 12.29 -1.86 -5.86
CA SER A 184 12.66 -3.25 -6.21
C SER A 184 12.11 -4.30 -5.23
N ALA A 185 11.47 -3.87 -4.14
CA ALA A 185 10.94 -4.75 -3.10
C ALA A 185 9.46 -5.14 -3.34
N PRO A 186 8.92 -6.13 -2.62
CA PRO A 186 7.52 -6.52 -2.73
C PRO A 186 6.56 -5.34 -2.54
N LEU A 187 5.42 -5.37 -3.25
CA LEU A 187 4.39 -4.35 -3.13
C LEU A 187 3.80 -4.33 -1.72
N PHE A 188 3.69 -3.13 -1.14
CA PHE A 188 2.95 -2.88 0.09
C PHE A 188 1.45 -3.10 -0.12
N THR A 189 0.83 -3.93 0.72
CA THR A 189 -0.59 -4.29 0.60
C THR A 189 -1.41 -3.90 1.83
N GLN A 190 -2.74 -3.96 1.69
CA GLN A 190 -3.66 -3.77 2.82
C GLN A 190 -3.45 -4.80 3.94
N ARG A 191 -2.89 -5.99 3.63
CA ARG A 191 -2.46 -6.98 4.62
C ARG A 191 -1.28 -6.48 5.44
N ASP A 192 -0.25 -5.94 4.79
CA ASP A 192 0.92 -5.34 5.45
C ASP A 192 0.50 -4.16 6.34
N ALA A 193 -0.38 -3.29 5.84
CA ALA A 193 -0.96 -2.20 6.62
C ALA A 193 -1.67 -2.72 7.89
N THR A 194 -2.47 -3.78 7.75
CA THR A 194 -3.21 -4.41 8.85
C THR A 194 -2.26 -5.07 9.87
N GLU A 195 -1.17 -5.69 9.42
CA GLU A 195 -0.17 -6.29 10.29
C GLU A 195 0.62 -5.21 11.05
N LEU A 196 1.18 -4.23 10.34
CA LEU A 196 1.98 -3.14 10.92
C LEU A 196 1.17 -2.22 11.82
N SER A 197 -0.16 -2.13 11.66
CA SER A 197 -1.03 -1.38 12.60
C SER A 197 -0.99 -1.92 14.04
N ARG A 198 -0.51 -3.15 14.24
CA ARG A 198 -0.35 -3.80 15.55
C ARG A 198 1.03 -3.55 16.16
N ALA A 199 1.99 -3.04 15.40
CA ALA A 199 3.32 -2.74 15.91
C ALA A 199 3.27 -1.59 16.94
N LYS A 200 4.07 -1.69 17.99
CA LYS A 200 4.18 -0.61 18.98
C LYS A 200 5.06 0.54 18.50
N HIS A 201 6.09 0.21 17.72
CA HIS A 201 7.10 1.13 17.22
C HIS A 201 7.46 0.78 15.76
N LEU A 202 7.34 1.76 14.86
CA LEU A 202 7.80 1.68 13.47
C LEU A 202 8.94 2.69 13.26
N LEU A 203 10.00 2.29 12.57
CA LEU A 203 11.13 3.15 12.19
C LEU A 203 11.26 3.13 10.66
N PHE A 204 11.15 4.27 10.00
CA PHE A 204 11.20 4.38 8.54
C PHE A 204 12.51 5.04 8.08
N GLY A 205 13.20 4.42 7.11
CA GLY A 205 14.38 5.00 6.46
C GLY A 205 14.07 5.51 5.06
N CYS A 206 14.00 6.83 4.87
CA CYS A 206 13.75 7.45 3.55
C CYS A 206 15.03 7.49 2.70
N GLY A 207 15.15 6.58 1.73
CA GLY A 207 16.19 6.65 0.72
C GLY A 207 16.05 7.86 -0.23
N ARG A 208 17.19 8.32 -0.76
CA ARG A 208 17.34 9.37 -1.78
C ARG A 208 18.41 8.97 -2.79
N TYR A 209 18.52 9.72 -3.88
CA TYR A 209 19.49 9.48 -4.97
C TYR A 209 19.27 8.08 -5.58
N GLU A 210 20.32 7.28 -5.80
CA GLU A 210 20.21 5.88 -6.24
C GLU A 210 19.76 4.93 -5.10
N GLY A 211 19.61 5.44 -3.87
CA GLY A 211 19.18 4.72 -2.69
C GLY A 211 20.21 4.72 -1.56
N TYR A 212 20.02 3.80 -0.63
CA TYR A 212 20.95 3.53 0.48
C TYR A 212 21.87 2.36 0.14
N ASP A 213 23.02 2.28 0.82
CA ASP A 213 23.94 1.15 0.69
C ASP A 213 23.24 -0.18 1.02
N ALA A 214 23.28 -1.13 0.09
CA ALA A 214 22.56 -2.41 0.19
C ALA A 214 22.94 -3.25 1.43
N ARG A 215 24.10 -2.98 2.04
CA ARG A 215 24.54 -3.66 3.28
C ARG A 215 23.72 -3.25 4.51
N ILE A 216 23.03 -2.09 4.47
CA ILE A 216 22.29 -1.57 5.64
C ILE A 216 21.14 -2.51 6.05
N PRO A 217 20.17 -2.89 5.19
CA PRO A 217 19.15 -3.87 5.57
C PRO A 217 19.72 -5.24 5.94
N GLU A 218 20.75 -5.71 5.22
CA GLU A 218 21.41 -6.99 5.51
C GLU A 218 22.00 -7.03 6.92
N TYR A 219 22.69 -5.96 7.33
CA TYR A 219 23.29 -5.84 8.65
C TYR A 219 22.23 -5.86 9.76
N TYR A 220 21.19 -5.05 9.67
CA TYR A 220 20.16 -4.99 10.72
C TYR A 220 19.33 -6.27 10.82
N ARG A 221 19.10 -6.99 9.71
CA ARG A 221 18.55 -8.36 9.74
C ARG A 221 19.46 -9.31 10.51
N ALA A 222 20.77 -9.23 10.31
CA ALA A 222 21.74 -10.04 11.05
C ALA A 222 21.80 -9.70 12.55
N GLN A 223 21.47 -8.46 12.96
CA GLN A 223 21.28 -8.08 14.37
C GLN A 223 19.90 -8.50 14.96
N GLY A 224 19.08 -9.20 14.18
CA GLY A 224 17.75 -9.66 14.60
C GLY A 224 16.71 -8.54 14.73
N VAL A 225 16.85 -7.47 13.94
CA VAL A 225 15.80 -6.45 13.74
C VAL A 225 14.83 -6.97 12.67
N ASP A 226 13.52 -6.72 12.84
CA ASP A 226 12.53 -6.94 11.77
C ASP A 226 12.72 -5.84 10.72
N VAL A 227 13.49 -6.13 9.66
CA VAL A 227 13.77 -5.20 8.57
C VAL A 227 12.98 -5.56 7.32
N ARG A 228 12.07 -4.67 6.93
CA ARG A 228 11.18 -4.83 5.78
C ARG A 228 11.52 -3.80 4.71
N GLU A 229 11.33 -4.22 3.47
CA GLU A 229 11.47 -3.37 2.31
C GLU A 229 10.17 -3.46 1.51
N TYR A 230 9.64 -2.31 1.08
CA TYR A 230 8.36 -2.25 0.38
C TYR A 230 8.40 -1.28 -0.80
N SER A 231 7.83 -1.71 -1.92
CA SER A 231 7.45 -0.82 -3.03
C SER A 231 6.00 -0.35 -2.87
N ILE A 232 5.70 0.88 -3.25
CA ILE A 232 4.31 1.39 -3.34
C ILE A 232 3.73 1.33 -4.77
N GLY A 233 4.46 0.69 -5.70
CA GLY A 233 4.01 0.43 -7.07
C GLY A 233 5.16 0.44 -8.08
N ASP A 234 4.86 -0.01 -9.30
CA ASP A 234 5.84 -0.22 -10.38
C ASP A 234 6.22 1.11 -11.07
N TYR A 235 6.76 2.04 -10.30
CA TYR A 235 7.23 3.36 -10.73
C TYR A 235 8.34 3.89 -9.82
N VAL A 236 9.11 4.87 -10.30
CA VAL A 236 10.25 5.45 -9.58
C VAL A 236 9.89 6.85 -9.08
N LEU A 237 10.38 7.19 -7.88
CA LEU A 237 10.17 8.45 -7.19
C LEU A 237 11.51 9.05 -6.77
N ASN A 238 11.57 10.37 -6.55
CA ASN A 238 12.80 11.08 -6.16
C ASN A 238 13.26 10.79 -4.72
N GLY A 239 12.51 10.00 -3.94
CA GLY A 239 12.77 9.75 -2.53
C GLY A 239 11.68 8.93 -1.84
N GLY A 240 12.04 8.35 -0.69
CA GLY A 240 11.15 7.49 0.09
C GLY A 240 10.04 8.21 0.86
N GLU A 241 10.10 9.54 1.02
CA GLU A 241 9.24 10.28 1.94
C GLU A 241 7.75 10.19 1.58
N VAL A 242 7.42 10.28 0.29
CA VAL A 242 6.04 10.10 -0.18
C VAL A 242 5.55 8.66 0.04
N ALA A 243 6.44 7.67 -0.08
CA ALA A 243 6.11 6.27 0.15
C ALA A 243 5.90 5.97 1.64
N VAL A 244 6.70 6.58 2.53
CA VAL A 244 6.46 6.58 3.97
C VAL A 244 5.10 7.23 4.28
N SER A 245 4.79 8.41 3.73
CA SER A 245 3.49 9.05 3.94
C SER A 245 2.30 8.18 3.50
N VAL A 246 2.41 7.48 2.37
CA VAL A 246 1.39 6.51 1.90
C VAL A 246 1.24 5.33 2.87
N MET A 247 2.35 4.72 3.31
CA MET A 247 2.32 3.62 4.27
C MET A 247 1.75 4.09 5.62
N LEU A 248 2.12 5.27 6.10
CA LEU A 248 1.64 5.82 7.38
C LEU A 248 0.13 6.09 7.38
N GLU A 249 -0.42 6.69 6.33
CA GLU A 249 -1.88 6.86 6.19
C GLU A 249 -2.59 5.50 6.18
N ALA A 250 -2.08 4.52 5.43
CA ALA A 250 -2.67 3.18 5.34
C ALA A 250 -2.59 2.36 6.65
N ILE A 251 -1.50 2.49 7.41
CA ILE A 251 -1.27 1.79 8.69
C ILE A 251 -2.06 2.45 9.82
N THR A 252 -1.89 3.77 10.00
CA THR A 252 -2.39 4.45 11.20
C THR A 252 -3.91 4.60 11.24
N ARG A 253 -4.56 4.65 10.07
CA ARG A 253 -6.04 4.65 9.96
C ARG A 253 -6.70 3.41 10.57
N LEU A 254 -5.97 2.31 10.71
CA LEU A 254 -6.42 1.05 11.29
C LEU A 254 -6.26 1.02 12.83
N LEU A 255 -5.62 2.03 13.43
CA LEU A 255 -5.47 2.12 14.88
C LEU A 255 -6.84 2.32 15.56
N PRO A 256 -7.12 1.59 16.67
CA PRO A 256 -8.34 1.81 17.46
C PRO A 256 -8.51 3.27 17.87
N GLY A 257 -9.66 3.86 17.51
CA GLY A 257 -10.00 5.26 17.82
C GLY A 257 -9.45 6.33 16.86
N PHE A 258 -8.72 5.94 15.80
CA PHE A 258 -8.33 6.84 14.71
C PHE A 258 -9.55 7.22 13.87
N MET A 259 -10.23 6.23 13.29
CA MET A 259 -11.46 6.40 12.53
C MET A 259 -12.66 6.64 13.47
N GLY A 260 -13.56 7.54 13.08
CA GLY A 260 -14.73 7.91 13.88
C GLY A 260 -15.84 6.84 13.90
N ASN A 261 -15.94 6.04 12.84
CA ASN A 261 -16.81 4.88 12.74
C ASN A 261 -15.96 3.65 12.34
N PRO A 262 -15.81 2.63 13.20
CA PRO A 262 -15.04 1.43 12.88
C PRO A 262 -15.59 0.64 11.69
N GLU A 263 -16.91 0.63 11.49
CA GLU A 263 -17.55 -0.09 10.38
C GLU A 263 -17.08 0.40 9.00
N SER A 264 -16.66 1.66 8.90
CA SER A 264 -16.10 2.22 7.66
C SER A 264 -14.83 1.50 7.20
N ILE A 265 -14.05 0.90 8.11
CA ILE A 265 -12.86 0.11 7.75
C ILE A 265 -13.26 -1.26 7.17
N VAL A 266 -14.39 -1.81 7.64
CA VAL A 266 -14.85 -3.17 7.30
C VAL A 266 -15.40 -3.27 5.88
N GLU A 267 -16.12 -2.25 5.41
CA GLU A 267 -16.76 -2.22 4.08
C GLU A 267 -15.83 -1.76 2.93
N GLU A 268 -14.60 -1.34 3.24
CA GLU A 268 -13.66 -0.75 2.27
C GLU A 268 -13.01 -1.77 1.31
N SER A 269 -12.50 -1.24 0.19
CA SER A 269 -11.74 -2.01 -0.79
C SER A 269 -10.54 -2.72 -0.14
N TYR A 270 -10.24 -3.94 -0.57
CA TYR A 270 -9.11 -4.76 -0.08
C TYR A 270 -9.21 -5.26 1.38
N THR A 271 -10.33 -5.03 2.08
CA THR A 271 -10.57 -5.56 3.43
C THR A 271 -11.18 -6.99 3.40
N GLY A 272 -10.78 -7.83 4.37
CA GLY A 272 -11.43 -9.11 4.67
C GLY A 272 -10.95 -10.33 3.87
N GLU A 273 -11.46 -11.51 4.24
CA GLU A 273 -11.20 -12.75 3.50
C GLU A 273 -12.04 -12.78 2.21
N GLY A 274 -11.38 -12.78 1.05
CA GLY A 274 -12.06 -12.64 -0.25
C GLY A 274 -12.36 -11.18 -0.60
N ALA A 275 -11.38 -10.31 -0.40
CA ALA A 275 -11.51 -8.87 -0.59
C ALA A 275 -11.83 -8.48 -2.04
N LEU A 276 -12.70 -7.49 -2.18
CA LEU A 276 -13.17 -6.93 -3.45
C LEU A 276 -12.83 -5.42 -3.52
N LEU A 277 -13.13 -4.80 -4.65
CA LEU A 277 -13.30 -3.36 -4.73
C LEU A 277 -14.68 -2.96 -4.17
N GLU A 278 -14.71 -1.82 -3.48
CA GLU A 278 -15.93 -1.25 -2.91
C GLU A 278 -16.94 -0.87 -4.00
N HIS A 279 -18.23 -0.94 -3.65
CA HIS A 279 -19.35 -0.49 -4.49
C HIS A 279 -19.30 1.02 -4.77
N ARG A 280 -20.18 1.56 -5.63
CA ARG A 280 -20.23 3.01 -5.87
C ARG A 280 -20.93 3.70 -4.71
N GLN A 281 -20.40 4.85 -4.30
CA GLN A 281 -20.99 5.68 -3.28
C GLN A 281 -21.88 6.76 -3.91
N TYR A 282 -23.03 7.01 -3.29
CA TYR A 282 -24.04 7.98 -3.73
C TYR A 282 -24.47 8.85 -2.55
N THR A 283 -24.75 10.13 -2.81
CA THR A 283 -25.23 11.08 -1.79
C THR A 283 -26.29 12.01 -2.38
N LYS A 284 -26.83 12.91 -1.56
CA LYS A 284 -27.86 13.87 -1.97
C LYS A 284 -27.26 14.90 -2.96
N PRO A 285 -28.04 15.40 -3.95
CA PRO A 285 -29.46 15.11 -4.22
C PRO A 285 -29.68 13.75 -4.91
N ALA A 286 -30.92 13.23 -4.83
CA ALA A 286 -31.30 11.96 -5.44
C ALA A 286 -31.25 11.96 -6.99
N GLU A 287 -31.25 13.15 -7.60
CA GLU A 287 -31.01 13.35 -9.04
C GLU A 287 -30.09 14.55 -9.24
N TRP A 288 -29.08 14.40 -10.08
CA TRP A 288 -28.14 15.46 -10.46
C TRP A 288 -27.93 15.44 -11.98
N ARG A 289 -28.24 16.55 -12.66
CA ARG A 289 -28.12 16.70 -14.13
C ARG A 289 -28.83 15.58 -14.93
N GLY A 290 -29.99 15.11 -14.46
CA GLY A 290 -30.74 14.01 -15.07
C GLY A 290 -30.21 12.61 -14.75
N ILE A 291 -29.13 12.50 -13.97
CA ILE A 291 -28.59 11.23 -13.49
C ILE A 291 -29.16 10.96 -12.10
N ARG A 292 -29.92 9.88 -11.96
CA ARG A 292 -30.53 9.45 -10.69
C ARG A 292 -29.63 8.51 -9.91
N VAL A 293 -29.71 8.58 -8.59
CA VAL A 293 -29.26 7.51 -7.69
C VAL A 293 -30.08 6.25 -7.97
N PRO A 294 -29.49 5.03 -7.98
CA PRO A 294 -30.23 3.79 -8.14
C PRO A 294 -31.40 3.67 -7.16
N ASP A 295 -32.62 3.43 -7.66
CA ASP A 295 -33.85 3.47 -6.86
C ASP A 295 -33.85 2.49 -5.67
N VAL A 296 -33.10 1.39 -5.77
CA VAL A 296 -32.89 0.44 -4.66
C VAL A 296 -32.24 1.10 -3.43
N LEU A 297 -31.31 2.05 -3.62
CA LEU A 297 -30.65 2.80 -2.54
C LEU A 297 -31.60 3.83 -1.87
N LEU A 298 -32.75 4.12 -2.50
CA LEU A 298 -33.80 5.00 -1.97
C LEU A 298 -34.97 4.20 -1.36
N SER A 299 -34.95 2.87 -1.43
CA SER A 299 -36.08 2.01 -1.07
C SER A 299 -36.31 1.82 0.43
N GLY A 300 -35.29 2.05 1.26
CA GLY A 300 -35.29 1.72 2.69
C GLY A 300 -35.19 0.22 3.01
N ASP A 301 -35.10 -0.65 2.00
CA ASP A 301 -34.92 -2.09 2.17
C ASP A 301 -33.43 -2.43 2.29
N HIS A 302 -32.94 -2.51 3.53
CA HIS A 302 -31.53 -2.80 3.82
C HIS A 302 -31.03 -4.08 3.13
N GLY A 303 -31.80 -5.17 3.16
CA GLY A 303 -31.38 -6.43 2.52
C GLY A 303 -31.23 -6.32 1.00
N LYS A 304 -32.08 -5.51 0.32
CA LYS A 304 -31.89 -5.20 -1.11
C LYS A 304 -30.71 -4.27 -1.35
N VAL A 305 -30.47 -3.30 -0.47
CA VAL A 305 -29.34 -2.36 -0.57
C VAL A 305 -28.00 -3.10 -0.41
N ASP A 306 -27.87 -3.92 0.62
CA ASP A 306 -26.66 -4.71 0.90
C ASP A 306 -26.39 -5.69 -0.25
N ARG A 307 -27.45 -6.31 -0.79
CA ARG A 307 -27.29 -7.17 -1.96
C ARG A 307 -26.83 -6.40 -3.20
N PHE A 308 -27.46 -5.28 -3.51
CA PHE A 308 -27.08 -4.42 -4.65
C PHE A 308 -25.62 -3.97 -4.54
N ARG A 309 -25.18 -3.56 -3.34
CA ARG A 309 -23.78 -3.20 -3.06
C ARG A 309 -22.83 -4.37 -3.31
N ARG A 310 -23.17 -5.58 -2.85
CA ARG A 310 -22.37 -6.79 -3.08
C ARG A 310 -22.28 -7.17 -4.56
N ASP A 311 -23.38 -7.05 -5.30
CA ASP A 311 -23.40 -7.24 -6.76
C ASP A 311 -22.50 -6.23 -7.47
N GLU A 312 -22.65 -4.94 -7.15
CA GLU A 312 -21.86 -3.88 -7.75
C GLU A 312 -20.36 -3.99 -7.42
N ALA A 313 -20.00 -4.44 -6.22
CA ALA A 313 -18.62 -4.75 -5.83
C ALA A 313 -18.02 -5.87 -6.70
N LEU A 314 -18.78 -6.95 -6.96
CA LEU A 314 -18.34 -8.05 -7.84
C LEU A 314 -18.18 -7.57 -9.29
N GLU A 315 -19.14 -6.82 -9.83
CA GLU A 315 -19.09 -6.26 -11.19
C GLU A 315 -17.90 -5.31 -11.40
N ARG A 316 -17.65 -4.42 -10.43
CA ARG A 316 -16.52 -3.48 -10.47
C ARG A 316 -15.18 -4.20 -10.34
N THR A 317 -15.11 -5.23 -9.51
CA THR A 317 -13.91 -6.02 -9.34
C THR A 317 -13.62 -6.83 -10.61
N ASP A 318 -14.62 -7.47 -11.23
CA ASP A 318 -14.46 -8.13 -12.55
C ASP A 318 -13.93 -7.16 -13.62
N ALA A 319 -14.45 -5.94 -13.67
CA ALA A 319 -14.09 -4.97 -14.70
C ALA A 319 -12.70 -4.31 -14.53
N ILE A 320 -12.21 -4.17 -13.28
CA ILE A 320 -11.00 -3.39 -12.96
C ILE A 320 -9.87 -4.25 -12.41
N ARG A 321 -10.19 -5.27 -11.61
CA ARG A 321 -9.25 -6.17 -10.91
C ARG A 321 -9.74 -7.63 -10.96
N PRO A 322 -9.89 -8.23 -12.15
CA PRO A 322 -10.38 -9.61 -12.29
C PRO A 322 -9.46 -10.63 -11.61
N ASP A 323 -8.19 -10.29 -11.36
CA ASP A 323 -7.26 -11.05 -10.54
C ASP A 323 -7.76 -11.28 -9.10
N LEU A 324 -8.46 -10.30 -8.51
CA LEU A 324 -9.06 -10.46 -7.17
C LEU A 324 -10.25 -11.43 -7.22
N ILE A 325 -11.05 -11.42 -8.29
CA ILE A 325 -12.10 -12.43 -8.49
C ILE A 325 -11.49 -13.83 -8.61
N ALA A 326 -10.42 -13.97 -9.40
CA ALA A 326 -9.70 -15.24 -9.57
C ALA A 326 -9.04 -15.75 -8.27
N ALA A 327 -8.80 -14.88 -7.29
CA ALA A 327 -8.24 -15.24 -5.98
C ALA A 327 -9.31 -15.62 -4.93
N LEU A 328 -10.61 -15.41 -5.20
CA LEU A 328 -11.67 -15.73 -4.22
C LEU A 328 -11.72 -17.23 -3.92
N ASP A 329 -11.98 -17.59 -2.66
CA ASP A 329 -12.32 -18.96 -2.28
C ASP A 329 -13.79 -19.22 -2.67
N CYS A 330 -14.00 -20.10 -3.66
CA CYS A 330 -15.33 -20.49 -4.09
C CYS A 330 -16.17 -21.06 -2.93
N ALA A 331 -15.59 -21.80 -1.98
CA ALA A 331 -16.34 -22.41 -0.88
C ALA A 331 -17.06 -21.36 -0.02
N LYS A 332 -16.47 -20.17 0.13
CA LYS A 332 -17.04 -19.03 0.88
C LYS A 332 -18.06 -18.21 0.08
N LEU A 333 -18.20 -18.42 -1.23
CA LEU A 333 -19.15 -17.68 -2.06
C LEU A 333 -20.60 -18.11 -1.82
N SER A 334 -21.45 -17.12 -1.54
CA SER A 334 -22.90 -17.29 -1.42
C SER A 334 -23.51 -17.81 -2.73
N LYS A 335 -24.69 -18.46 -2.65
CA LYS A 335 -25.44 -18.89 -3.85
C LYS A 335 -25.74 -17.75 -4.83
N GLN A 336 -25.90 -16.53 -4.30
CA GLN A 336 -26.17 -15.34 -5.11
C GLN A 336 -24.88 -14.78 -5.73
N ASP A 337 -23.76 -14.73 -5.00
CA ASP A 337 -22.45 -14.29 -5.50
C ASP A 337 -22.00 -15.18 -6.68
N ARG A 338 -22.15 -16.50 -6.52
CA ARG A 338 -21.91 -17.47 -7.61
C ARG A 338 -22.79 -17.20 -8.82
N LYS A 339 -24.07 -16.85 -8.64
CA LYS A 339 -24.99 -16.50 -9.73
C LYS A 339 -24.51 -15.26 -10.50
N THR A 340 -24.08 -14.22 -9.80
CA THR A 340 -23.56 -12.98 -10.41
C THR A 340 -22.26 -13.25 -11.17
N LEU A 341 -21.32 -13.97 -10.56
CA LEU A 341 -20.06 -14.35 -11.21
C LEU A 341 -20.29 -15.21 -12.46
N MET A 342 -21.22 -16.18 -12.43
CA MET A 342 -21.60 -16.94 -13.63
C MET A 342 -22.20 -16.06 -14.74
N ALA A 343 -23.02 -15.06 -14.39
CA ALA A 343 -23.53 -14.10 -15.37
C ALA A 343 -22.40 -13.24 -15.99
N LEU A 344 -21.40 -12.88 -15.19
CA LEU A 344 -20.15 -12.21 -15.60
C LEU A 344 -19.15 -13.15 -16.34
N GLY A 345 -19.52 -14.40 -16.61
CA GLY A 345 -18.70 -15.34 -17.38
C GLY A 345 -17.60 -16.04 -16.58
N TRP A 346 -17.76 -16.20 -15.27
CA TRP A 346 -16.87 -17.00 -14.42
C TRP A 346 -17.44 -18.39 -14.13
N GLU A 347 -16.60 -19.41 -14.26
CA GLU A 347 -16.83 -20.73 -13.69
C GLU A 347 -16.46 -20.72 -12.20
N VAL A 348 -17.39 -21.14 -11.33
CA VAL A 348 -17.28 -21.09 -9.85
C VAL A 348 -17.54 -22.45 -9.19
N SER A 349 -17.23 -23.52 -9.93
CA SER A 349 -17.38 -24.92 -9.53
C SER A 349 -16.12 -25.49 -8.85
N GLY A 350 -14.93 -24.98 -9.20
CA GLY A 350 -13.65 -25.34 -8.58
C GLY A 350 -13.38 -24.62 -7.26
N ALA A 351 -12.13 -24.71 -6.77
CA ALA A 351 -11.69 -24.03 -5.54
C ALA A 351 -11.65 -22.50 -5.68
N HIS A 352 -11.35 -21.99 -6.88
CA HIS A 352 -11.29 -20.57 -7.20
C HIS A 352 -12.05 -20.27 -8.50
N PRO A 353 -12.59 -19.04 -8.69
CA PRO A 353 -13.22 -18.65 -9.94
C PRO A 353 -12.26 -18.68 -11.13
N ARG A 354 -12.72 -19.21 -12.26
CA ARG A 354 -11.98 -19.22 -13.53
C ARG A 354 -12.77 -18.47 -14.60
N LYS A 355 -12.16 -17.48 -15.26
CA LYS A 355 -12.81 -16.77 -16.37
C LYS A 355 -13.01 -17.76 -17.53
N LEU A 356 -14.19 -17.76 -18.12
CA LEU A 356 -14.46 -18.53 -19.34
C LEU A 356 -14.09 -17.66 -20.55
N ASP A 357 -13.15 -18.14 -21.35
CA ASP A 357 -12.89 -17.60 -22.69
C ASP A 357 -14.17 -17.72 -23.52
N ARG A 358 -14.61 -16.61 -24.14
CA ARG A 358 -15.82 -16.53 -24.98
C ARG A 358 -15.47 -16.44 -26.46
#